data_AF-A0A7W0KZ58-F1
#
_entry.id   AF-A0A7W0KZ58-F1
#
_cell.length_a   1.000
_cell.length_b   1.000
_cell.length_c   1.000
_cell.angle_alpha   90.00
_cell.angle_beta   90.00
_cell.angle_gamma   90.00
#
_symmetry.space_group_name_H-M   'P 1'
#
loop_
_entity.id
_entity.type
_entity.pdbx_description
1 polymer ?
#
loop_
_entity_poly.entity_id
_entity_poly.type
_entity_poly.pdbx_seq_one_letter_code
_entity_poly.pdbx_strand_id
1 'polypeptide(L)'
;MTMPTVFISHRHADKDIAQTVAEFIDRHSGGRAKVFCSSSKDFEGVVAGQTIEGTLKQALAASDLVLLIFTVATEDWSYCMYECGLATDPTDQKETRVVVLQCGAIPPKPYVDHLSVELHDLESITRFVRTFLTGTEYFPKRGEPLTGFQAQGPQVTEFAAELHQNLAANLARLDVEEAKERPASTYLCIELDRDALDELQSEQGQSDEDAVRIVRDRARVVGKSYAHALFGFLFDATTTLGRVVDEWTADHPGAGSPALPAWFGSLVKQVRAVAAGKIQEKVDWAPYRAEPGEAIIPFVAGSRTVPSTGGLQLHVYFMPMSPRPVPVVERMIPLDVMFHRNLAETPGDTIKLLDLRAEMEANARSRVPMLGEEGRARFIVHRSMIDAFLVRSLATANSEAMTTARDLTVHDLLVDPTNETVRTFAVVDPSADMDQALAVMRDVPGCQDVFVTTDGTEQSAVVGWLTNTLFL
;
A
#
# COMPACT_ATOMS: atom_id res chain seq x y z
N MET A 1 -61.28 6.21 12.38
CA MET A 1 -59.93 6.65 12.00
C MET A 1 -59.06 5.42 11.86
N THR A 2 -58.22 5.33 10.83
CA THR A 2 -57.25 4.23 10.68
C THR A 2 -56.16 4.37 11.72
N MET A 3 -55.79 3.27 12.36
CA MET A 3 -54.72 3.24 13.36
C MET A 3 -53.38 3.48 12.67
N PRO A 4 -52.56 4.45 13.13
CA PRO A 4 -51.27 4.71 12.54
C PRO A 4 -50.34 3.51 12.69
N THR A 5 -49.51 3.25 11.67
CA THR A 5 -48.57 2.13 11.67
C THR A 5 -47.13 2.64 11.71
N VAL A 6 -46.32 2.06 12.60
CA VAL A 6 -44.89 2.33 12.77
C VAL A 6 -44.10 1.10 12.36
N PHE A 7 -43.17 1.24 11.43
CA PHE A 7 -42.25 0.19 11.02
C PHE A 7 -40.86 0.46 11.56
N ILE A 8 -40.24 -0.54 12.18
CA ILE A 8 -38.89 -0.43 12.72
C ILE A 8 -37.92 -1.18 11.82
N SER A 9 -37.17 -0.44 11.01
CA SER A 9 -36.08 -0.95 10.18
C SER A 9 -34.78 -0.96 10.98
N HIS A 10 -34.09 -2.09 10.98
CA HIS A 10 -32.88 -2.31 11.75
C HIS A 10 -32.14 -3.54 11.20
N ARG A 11 -30.86 -3.70 11.56
CA ARG A 11 -30.12 -4.91 11.22
C ARG A 11 -30.41 -6.01 12.22
N HIS A 12 -30.19 -7.25 11.80
CA HIS A 12 -30.39 -8.41 12.67
C HIS A 12 -29.59 -8.33 13.98
N ALA A 13 -28.39 -7.76 13.94
CA ALA A 13 -27.55 -7.56 15.12
C ALA A 13 -28.14 -6.55 16.13
N ASP A 14 -28.97 -5.62 15.66
CA ASP A 14 -29.52 -4.52 16.45
C ASP A 14 -30.92 -4.85 17.04
N LYS A 15 -31.31 -6.13 17.01
CA LYS A 15 -32.66 -6.58 17.41
C LYS A 15 -33.05 -6.17 18.83
N ASP A 16 -32.11 -6.13 19.77
CA ASP A 16 -32.40 -5.83 21.17
C ASP A 16 -32.79 -4.34 21.34
N ILE A 17 -32.16 -3.46 20.56
CA ILE A 17 -32.51 -2.03 20.48
C ILE A 17 -33.89 -1.89 19.83
N ALA A 18 -34.12 -2.58 18.71
CA ALA A 18 -35.39 -2.55 17.99
C ALA A 18 -36.56 -3.03 18.86
N GLN A 19 -36.35 -4.11 19.62
CA GLN A 19 -37.33 -4.62 20.56
C GLN A 19 -37.61 -3.62 21.69
N THR A 20 -36.57 -2.99 22.26
CA THR A 20 -36.74 -1.97 23.30
C THR A 20 -37.59 -0.79 22.81
N VAL A 21 -37.34 -0.31 21.59
CA VAL A 21 -38.12 0.76 20.96
C VAL A 21 -39.56 0.31 20.67
N ALA A 22 -39.75 -0.92 20.18
CA ALA A 22 -41.07 -1.47 19.88
C ALA A 22 -41.94 -1.57 21.14
N GLU A 23 -41.41 -2.15 22.21
CA GLU A 23 -42.08 -2.31 23.50
C GLU A 23 -42.45 -0.96 24.13
N PHE A 24 -41.56 0.03 24.00
CA PHE A 24 -41.83 1.40 24.44
C PHE A 24 -43.03 2.00 23.71
N ILE A 25 -43.05 1.91 22.37
CA ILE A 25 -44.13 2.49 21.55
C ILE A 25 -45.47 1.80 21.85
N ASP A 26 -45.49 0.47 21.91
CA ASP A 26 -46.71 -0.29 22.18
C ASP A 26 -47.30 0.08 23.56
N ARG A 27 -46.46 0.05 24.60
CA ARG A 27 -46.83 0.37 25.98
C ARG A 27 -47.38 1.80 26.12
N HIS A 28 -46.64 2.79 25.64
CA HIS A 28 -46.94 4.20 25.92
C HIS A 28 -47.89 4.86 24.91
N SER A 29 -48.05 4.27 23.72
CA SER A 29 -49.15 4.66 22.84
C SER A 29 -50.50 4.19 23.38
N GLY A 30 -50.53 3.16 24.23
CA GLY A 30 -51.76 2.54 24.75
C GLY A 30 -52.54 1.84 23.64
N GLY A 31 -51.84 1.16 22.72
CA GLY A 31 -52.45 0.48 21.57
C GLY A 31 -53.02 1.41 20.51
N ARG A 32 -52.65 2.70 20.52
CA ARG A 32 -53.12 3.69 19.53
C ARG A 32 -52.22 3.79 18.30
N ALA A 33 -51.08 3.11 18.31
CA ALA A 33 -50.21 2.91 17.15
C ALA A 33 -49.94 1.41 17.00
N LYS A 34 -49.96 0.93 15.76
CA LYS A 34 -49.56 -0.43 15.40
C LYS A 34 -48.05 -0.47 15.19
N VAL A 35 -47.34 -1.37 15.86
CA VAL A 35 -45.89 -1.53 15.67
C VAL A 35 -45.62 -2.76 14.83
N PHE A 36 -44.81 -2.61 13.79
CA PHE A 36 -44.26 -3.69 13.00
C PHE A 36 -42.73 -3.71 13.20
N CYS A 37 -42.22 -4.79 13.79
CA CYS A 37 -40.79 -4.99 13.98
C CYS A 37 -40.40 -6.33 13.35
N SER A 38 -39.65 -6.27 12.24
CA SER A 38 -39.37 -7.44 11.38
C SER A 38 -38.68 -8.60 12.10
N SER A 39 -37.96 -8.34 13.20
CA SER A 39 -37.22 -9.33 13.98
C SER A 39 -37.93 -9.84 15.24
N SER A 40 -39.07 -9.26 15.62
CA SER A 40 -39.79 -9.64 16.84
C SER A 40 -41.04 -10.45 16.53
N LYS A 41 -41.18 -11.60 17.21
CA LYS A 41 -42.38 -12.43 17.13
C LYS A 41 -43.60 -11.77 17.79
N ASP A 42 -43.37 -10.82 18.69
CA ASP A 42 -44.41 -10.16 19.46
C ASP A 42 -45.01 -8.93 18.73
N PHE A 43 -44.36 -8.47 17.65
CA PHE A 43 -44.76 -7.28 16.88
C PHE A 43 -44.98 -7.57 15.38
N GLU A 44 -45.79 -8.60 15.10
CA GLU A 44 -46.18 -9.04 13.74
C GLU A 44 -45.01 -9.37 12.79
N GLY A 45 -43.89 -9.87 13.32
CA GLY A 45 -42.77 -10.37 12.51
C GLY A 45 -43.16 -11.50 11.55
N VAL A 46 -42.30 -11.77 10.57
CA VAL A 46 -42.58 -12.74 9.49
C VAL A 46 -42.90 -14.13 10.08
N VAL A 47 -44.08 -14.66 9.74
CA VAL A 47 -44.52 -16.00 10.14
C VAL A 47 -43.76 -17.07 9.34
N ALA A 48 -43.26 -18.10 10.02
CA ALA A 48 -42.55 -19.21 9.39
C ALA A 48 -43.41 -19.82 8.25
N GLY A 49 -42.86 -19.81 7.02
CA GLY A 49 -43.52 -20.34 5.82
C GLY A 49 -44.08 -19.28 4.85
N GLN A 50 -44.06 -18.00 5.19
CA GLN A 50 -44.36 -16.90 4.26
C GLN A 50 -43.09 -16.36 3.58
N THR A 51 -43.21 -15.82 2.37
CA THR A 51 -42.11 -15.11 1.72
C THR A 51 -41.88 -13.77 2.42
N ILE A 52 -40.69 -13.61 3.02
CA ILE A 52 -40.26 -12.42 3.76
C ILE A 52 -40.51 -11.13 2.96
N GLU A 53 -40.22 -11.14 1.65
CA GLU A 53 -40.41 -9.97 0.78
C GLU A 53 -41.88 -9.54 0.62
N GLY A 54 -42.84 -10.47 0.61
CA GLY A 54 -44.24 -10.13 0.37
C GLY A 54 -44.88 -9.41 1.56
N THR A 55 -44.65 -9.96 2.75
CA THR A 55 -45.18 -9.41 4.01
C THR A 55 -44.49 -8.08 4.36
N LEU A 56 -43.18 -7.95 4.14
CA LEU A 56 -42.45 -6.70 4.41
C LEU A 56 -42.87 -5.57 3.47
N LYS A 57 -43.02 -5.83 2.16
CA LYS A 57 -43.49 -4.80 1.22
C LYS A 57 -44.89 -4.29 1.57
N GLN A 58 -45.79 -5.18 1.99
CA GLN A 58 -47.12 -4.80 2.46
C GLN A 58 -47.07 -3.97 3.75
N ALA A 59 -46.25 -4.38 4.72
CA ALA A 59 -46.08 -3.65 5.97
C ALA A 59 -45.48 -2.25 5.73
N LEU A 60 -44.43 -2.14 4.91
CA LEU A 60 -43.81 -0.87 4.55
C LEU A 60 -44.78 0.06 3.82
N ALA A 61 -45.51 -0.43 2.82
CA ALA A 61 -46.54 0.37 2.13
C ALA A 61 -47.67 0.83 3.09
N ALA A 62 -47.99 0.01 4.09
CA ALA A 62 -48.99 0.34 5.12
C ALA A 62 -48.47 1.28 6.22
N SER A 63 -47.16 1.54 6.30
CA SER A 63 -46.54 2.32 7.38
C SER A 63 -46.74 3.82 7.20
N ASP A 64 -47.01 4.53 8.29
CA ASP A 64 -47.10 6.00 8.32
C ASP A 64 -45.77 6.61 8.80
N LEU A 65 -45.02 5.85 9.61
CA LEU A 65 -43.71 6.21 10.15
C LEU A 65 -42.76 5.01 10.01
N VAL A 66 -41.55 5.27 9.53
CA VAL A 66 -40.42 4.34 9.57
C VAL A 66 -39.39 4.86 10.56
N LEU A 67 -39.04 4.04 11.54
CA LEU A 67 -37.93 4.26 12.45
C LEU A 67 -36.74 3.43 11.96
N LEU A 68 -35.68 4.11 11.52
CA LEU A 68 -34.43 3.47 11.13
C LEU A 68 -33.46 3.47 12.30
N ILE A 69 -33.19 2.31 12.90
CA ILE A 69 -32.17 2.17 13.95
C ILE A 69 -30.82 2.07 13.28
N PHE A 70 -29.96 3.07 13.49
CA PHE A 70 -28.64 3.14 12.87
C PHE A 70 -27.53 3.09 13.92
N THR A 71 -26.70 2.06 13.87
CA THR A 71 -25.69 1.77 14.91
C THR A 71 -24.26 2.10 14.49
N VAL A 72 -23.75 1.53 13.39
CA VAL A 72 -22.34 1.67 12.98
C VAL A 72 -22.21 1.95 11.48
N ALA A 73 -21.49 3.00 11.09
CA ALA A 73 -21.41 3.45 9.69
C ALA A 73 -20.61 2.54 8.74
N THR A 74 -19.76 1.65 9.27
CA THR A 74 -18.83 0.81 8.47
C THR A 74 -19.42 -0.53 8.05
N GLU A 75 -20.59 -0.89 8.56
CA GLU A 75 -21.21 -2.19 8.30
C GLU A 75 -22.25 -2.10 7.17
N ASP A 76 -22.72 -3.26 6.70
CA ASP A 76 -23.70 -3.32 5.62
C ASP A 76 -25.10 -2.89 6.08
N TRP A 77 -25.63 -1.83 5.46
CA TRP A 77 -26.97 -1.28 5.67
C TRP A 77 -27.87 -1.42 4.45
N SER A 78 -27.42 -2.06 3.36
CA SER A 78 -28.13 -2.07 2.09
C SER A 78 -29.59 -2.52 2.20
N TYR A 79 -29.87 -3.48 3.07
CA TYR A 79 -31.25 -3.94 3.29
C TYR A 79 -32.13 -2.90 3.99
N CYS A 80 -31.66 -2.28 5.07
CA CYS A 80 -32.42 -1.21 5.76
C CYS A 80 -32.61 0.01 4.85
N MET A 81 -31.59 0.36 4.05
CA MET A 81 -31.69 1.44 3.06
C MET A 81 -32.72 1.10 1.98
N TYR A 82 -32.77 -0.16 1.54
CA TYR A 82 -33.80 -0.64 0.61
C TYR A 82 -35.21 -0.51 1.21
N GLU A 83 -35.41 -0.90 2.48
CA GLU A 83 -36.70 -0.76 3.18
C GLU A 83 -37.15 0.71 3.29
N CYS A 84 -36.25 1.61 3.68
CA CYS A 84 -36.55 3.04 3.73
C CYS A 84 -36.89 3.59 2.33
N GLY A 85 -36.15 3.18 1.30
CA GLY A 85 -36.44 3.57 -0.09
C GLY A 85 -37.80 3.10 -0.59
N LEU A 86 -38.23 1.89 -0.23
CA LEU A 86 -39.57 1.38 -0.52
C LEU A 86 -40.67 2.18 0.20
N ALA A 87 -40.41 2.64 1.42
CA ALA A 87 -41.38 3.38 2.21
C ALA A 87 -41.56 4.84 1.75
N THR A 88 -40.52 5.43 1.14
CA THR A 88 -40.49 6.84 0.71
C THR A 88 -40.51 6.99 -0.81
N ASP A 89 -41.24 6.14 -1.54
CA ASP A 89 -41.39 6.28 -2.99
C ASP A 89 -41.97 7.67 -3.33
N PRO A 90 -41.25 8.54 -4.06
CA PRO A 90 -41.72 9.89 -4.38
C PRO A 90 -42.95 9.91 -5.29
N THR A 91 -43.31 8.77 -5.89
CA THR A 91 -44.52 8.60 -6.70
C THR A 91 -45.74 8.18 -5.87
N ASP A 92 -45.55 7.78 -4.61
CA ASP A 92 -46.65 7.44 -3.71
C ASP A 92 -47.37 8.72 -3.24
N GLN A 93 -48.69 8.69 -3.26
CA GLN A 93 -49.53 9.76 -2.69
C GLN A 93 -49.51 9.74 -1.16
N LYS A 94 -49.01 8.66 -0.55
CA LYS A 94 -48.82 8.52 0.89
C LYS A 94 -47.44 9.02 1.30
N GLU A 95 -47.42 10.15 1.99
CA GLU A 95 -46.21 10.68 2.61
C GLU A 95 -45.86 9.87 3.88
N THR A 96 -44.97 8.89 3.74
CA THR A 96 -44.37 8.16 4.87
C THR A 96 -43.20 8.95 5.44
N ARG A 97 -43.14 9.11 6.77
CA ARG A 97 -42.03 9.80 7.43
C ARG A 97 -40.92 8.81 7.81
N VAL A 98 -39.67 9.18 7.63
CA VAL A 98 -38.51 8.42 8.13
C VAL A 98 -37.85 9.22 9.26
N VAL A 99 -37.64 8.57 10.40
CA VAL A 99 -36.88 9.11 11.54
C VAL A 99 -35.70 8.18 11.78
N VAL A 100 -34.50 8.75 11.85
CA VAL A 100 -33.28 8.00 12.14
C VAL A 100 -33.08 8.00 13.65
N LEU A 101 -33.03 6.80 14.25
CA LEU A 101 -32.62 6.59 15.62
C LEU A 101 -31.11 6.30 15.62
N GLN A 102 -30.32 7.34 15.81
CA GLN A 102 -28.86 7.29 15.75
C GLN A 102 -28.30 6.79 17.08
N CYS A 103 -27.65 5.62 17.03
CA CYS A 103 -27.03 4.99 18.18
C CYS A 103 -25.50 5.17 18.20
N GLY A 104 -24.88 5.65 17.11
CA GLY A 104 -23.44 5.90 17.01
C GLY A 104 -23.11 7.38 16.88
N ALA A 105 -21.82 7.74 16.97
CA ALA A 105 -21.37 9.13 16.87
C ALA A 105 -21.56 9.76 15.47
N ILE A 106 -21.62 8.94 14.43
CA ILE A 106 -21.70 9.40 13.04
C ILE A 106 -23.10 9.09 12.48
N PRO A 107 -23.84 10.09 11.95
CA PRO A 107 -25.13 9.84 11.32
C PRO A 107 -24.99 9.09 9.98
N PRO A 108 -26.03 8.38 9.54
CA PRO A 108 -26.04 7.75 8.21
C PRO A 108 -26.00 8.82 7.12
N LYS A 109 -24.96 8.78 6.27
CA LYS A 109 -24.75 9.75 5.18
C LYS A 109 -25.98 10.00 4.28
N PRO A 110 -26.75 8.98 3.85
CA PRO A 110 -27.94 9.19 3.01
C PRO A 110 -29.07 9.95 3.70
N TYR A 111 -29.05 10.04 5.03
CA TYR A 111 -30.13 10.61 5.85
C TYR A 111 -29.65 11.80 6.69
N VAL A 112 -28.55 12.47 6.33
CA VAL A 112 -28.05 13.66 7.05
C VAL A 112 -29.08 14.78 7.08
N ASP A 113 -29.91 14.90 6.02
CA ASP A 113 -30.98 15.89 5.92
C ASP A 113 -32.30 15.44 6.58
N HIS A 114 -32.35 14.24 7.16
CA HIS A 114 -33.53 13.73 7.85
C HIS A 114 -33.45 14.02 9.36
N LEU A 115 -34.61 13.97 10.03
CA LEU A 115 -34.66 14.10 11.48
C LEU A 115 -33.92 12.91 12.14
N SER A 116 -32.80 13.21 12.79
CA SER A 116 -32.05 12.27 13.63
C SER A 116 -32.41 12.44 15.10
N VAL A 117 -32.57 11.32 15.80
CA VAL A 117 -32.74 11.23 17.25
C VAL A 117 -31.51 10.51 17.79
N GLU A 118 -30.67 11.25 18.51
CA GLU A 118 -29.47 10.72 19.15
C GLU A 118 -29.87 9.95 20.41
N LEU A 119 -29.74 8.62 20.38
CA LEU A 119 -30.20 7.77 21.49
C LEU A 119 -29.30 7.83 22.73
N HIS A 120 -28.10 8.41 22.63
CA HIS A 120 -27.25 8.70 23.79
C HIS A 120 -27.67 9.98 24.52
N ASP A 121 -28.35 10.91 23.83
CA ASP A 121 -28.77 12.19 24.38
C ASP A 121 -30.21 12.13 24.89
N LEU A 122 -30.37 12.31 26.20
CA LEU A 122 -31.67 12.32 26.87
C LEU A 122 -32.56 13.46 26.36
N GLU A 123 -32.00 14.61 25.98
CA GLU A 123 -32.80 15.71 25.44
C GLU A 123 -33.40 15.36 24.08
N SER A 124 -32.59 14.78 23.19
CA SER A 124 -33.02 14.27 21.88
C SER A 124 -34.13 13.21 22.02
N ILE A 125 -33.96 12.24 22.93
CA ILE A 125 -35.01 11.25 23.24
C ILE A 125 -36.26 11.93 23.78
N THR A 126 -36.13 12.89 24.69
CA THR A 126 -37.28 13.62 25.25
C THR A 126 -38.06 14.34 24.16
N ARG A 127 -37.36 14.96 23.21
CA ARG A 127 -37.97 15.61 22.03
C ARG A 127 -38.73 14.60 21.18
N PHE A 128 -38.12 13.45 20.90
CA PHE A 128 -38.76 12.36 20.15
C PHE A 128 -40.02 11.86 20.84
N VAL A 129 -39.95 11.50 22.14
CA VAL A 129 -41.09 10.98 22.91
C VAL A 129 -42.23 12.00 22.97
N ARG A 130 -41.90 13.27 23.18
CA ARG A 130 -42.89 14.37 23.18
C ARG A 130 -43.58 14.48 21.82
N THR A 131 -42.83 14.55 20.73
CA THR A 131 -43.39 14.66 19.37
C THR A 131 -44.22 13.42 19.02
N PHE A 132 -43.75 12.22 19.39
CA PHE A 132 -44.45 10.98 19.11
C PHE A 132 -45.77 10.82 19.85
N LEU A 133 -45.80 11.13 21.16
CA LEU A 133 -47.00 10.91 21.98
C LEU A 133 -47.98 12.08 21.93
N THR A 134 -47.50 13.31 21.79
CA THR A 134 -48.31 14.53 21.98
C THR A 134 -48.40 15.41 20.74
N GLY A 135 -47.57 15.14 19.74
CA GLY A 135 -47.54 15.86 18.47
C GLY A 135 -48.40 15.20 17.39
N THR A 136 -48.46 15.87 16.24
CA THR A 136 -49.12 15.37 15.01
C THR A 136 -48.13 15.19 13.86
N GLU A 137 -46.86 15.56 14.07
CA GLU A 137 -45.82 15.67 13.04
C GLU A 137 -45.48 14.31 12.43
N TYR A 138 -45.44 13.25 13.24
CA TYR A 138 -45.19 11.89 12.74
C TYR A 138 -46.43 11.22 12.14
N PHE A 139 -47.63 11.70 12.48
CA PHE A 139 -48.90 11.12 12.01
C PHE A 139 -49.87 12.20 11.52
N PRO A 140 -49.50 12.99 10.49
CA PRO A 140 -50.26 14.17 10.08
C PRO A 140 -51.69 13.84 9.63
N LYS A 141 -51.90 12.66 9.03
CA LYS A 141 -53.22 12.18 8.58
C LYS A 141 -54.21 11.93 9.72
N ARG A 142 -53.73 11.76 10.95
CA ARG A 142 -54.58 11.57 12.13
C ARG A 142 -55.28 12.86 12.53
N GLY A 143 -54.64 14.02 12.32
CA GLY A 143 -55.18 15.34 12.65
C GLY A 143 -55.27 15.64 14.16
N GLU A 144 -54.92 14.68 15.02
CA GLU A 144 -54.89 14.82 16.48
C GLU A 144 -53.67 14.08 17.05
N PRO A 145 -53.19 14.45 18.25
CA PRO A 145 -52.13 13.74 18.94
C PRO A 145 -52.42 12.25 19.14
N LEU A 146 -51.35 11.44 19.17
CA LEU A 146 -51.49 10.00 19.41
C LEU A 146 -52.11 9.71 20.79
N THR A 147 -51.83 10.56 21.77
CA THR A 147 -52.27 10.42 23.16
C THR A 147 -52.87 11.72 23.72
N GLY A 148 -53.52 11.63 24.88
CA GLY A 148 -54.00 12.80 25.62
C GLY A 148 -52.99 13.38 26.62
N PHE A 149 -51.72 12.97 26.56
CA PHE A 149 -50.70 13.48 27.47
C PHE A 149 -50.38 14.96 27.16
N GLN A 150 -50.02 15.71 28.20
CA GLN A 150 -49.56 17.09 28.02
C GLN A 150 -48.11 17.08 27.51
N ALA A 151 -47.81 17.89 26.49
CA ALA A 151 -46.48 17.93 25.86
C ALA A 151 -45.34 18.30 26.82
N GLN A 152 -45.64 19.04 27.89
CA GLN A 152 -44.70 19.40 28.96
C GLN A 152 -45.08 18.74 30.30
N GLY A 153 -45.87 17.66 30.24
CA GLY A 153 -46.29 16.91 31.42
C GLY A 153 -45.16 16.04 31.97
N PRO A 154 -45.18 15.72 33.28
CA PRO A 154 -44.16 14.88 33.91
C PRO A 154 -44.09 13.49 33.28
N GLN A 155 -45.21 12.95 32.80
CA GLN A 155 -45.25 11.62 32.18
C GLN A 155 -44.34 11.52 30.94
N VAL A 156 -44.31 12.55 30.08
CA VAL A 156 -43.47 12.54 28.86
C VAL A 156 -41.99 12.48 29.23
N THR A 157 -41.60 13.20 30.30
CA THR A 157 -40.22 13.22 30.78
C THR A 157 -39.85 11.88 31.43
N GLU A 158 -40.76 11.30 32.23
CA GLU A 158 -40.59 9.98 32.84
C GLU A 158 -40.45 8.88 31.78
N PHE A 159 -41.27 8.89 30.74
CA PHE A 159 -41.20 7.93 29.64
C PHE A 159 -39.90 8.08 28.83
N ALA A 160 -39.45 9.31 28.60
CA ALA A 160 -38.15 9.55 27.94
C ALA A 160 -36.98 9.01 28.76
N ALA A 161 -37.00 9.21 30.09
CA ALA A 161 -36.00 8.66 31.00
C ALA A 161 -36.04 7.14 31.04
N GLU A 162 -37.24 6.53 31.07
CA GLU A 162 -37.42 5.07 30.98
C GLU A 162 -36.81 4.52 29.68
N LEU A 163 -37.10 5.13 28.53
CA LEU A 163 -36.56 4.71 27.25
C LEU A 163 -35.03 4.81 27.22
N HIS A 164 -34.47 5.94 27.68
CA HIS A 164 -33.03 6.14 27.75
C HIS A 164 -32.35 5.11 28.65
N GLN A 165 -32.92 4.84 29.83
CA GLN A 165 -32.41 3.83 30.76
C GLN A 165 -32.45 2.41 30.17
N ASN A 166 -33.54 2.04 29.50
CA ASN A 166 -33.69 0.71 28.91
C ASN A 166 -32.73 0.51 27.72
N LEU A 167 -32.40 1.58 27.00
CA LEU A 167 -31.45 1.54 25.89
C LEU A 167 -29.99 1.53 26.33
N ALA A 168 -29.68 2.08 27.51
CA ALA A 168 -28.29 2.32 27.96
C ALA A 168 -27.39 1.08 27.88
N ALA A 169 -27.89 -0.10 28.29
CA ALA A 169 -27.10 -1.34 28.27
C ALA A 169 -26.78 -1.83 26.84
N ASN A 170 -27.68 -1.59 25.89
CA ASN A 170 -27.49 -1.96 24.49
C ASN A 170 -26.58 -0.94 23.78
N LEU A 171 -26.75 0.35 24.06
CA LEU A 171 -25.93 1.43 23.49
C LEU A 171 -24.47 1.36 23.97
N ALA A 172 -24.23 1.04 25.25
CA ALA A 172 -22.88 0.89 25.78
C ALA A 172 -22.05 -0.22 25.08
N ARG A 173 -22.71 -1.19 24.43
CA ARG A 173 -22.03 -2.23 23.62
C ARG A 173 -21.58 -1.71 22.25
N LEU A 174 -22.15 -0.60 21.79
CA LEU A 174 -21.87 0.01 20.49
C LEU A 174 -20.77 1.06 20.56
N ASP A 175 -20.38 1.51 21.77
CA ASP A 175 -19.18 2.33 22.04
C ASP A 175 -17.88 1.52 21.82
N VAL A 176 -17.81 0.76 20.73
CA VAL A 176 -16.61 0.08 20.28
C VAL A 176 -15.73 1.15 19.63
N GLU A 177 -14.49 1.31 20.12
CA GLU A 177 -13.48 2.13 19.46
C GLU A 177 -13.48 1.81 17.97
N GLU A 178 -13.52 2.87 17.14
CA GLU A 178 -13.46 2.79 15.68
C GLU A 178 -12.44 1.72 15.28
N ALA A 179 -12.85 0.77 14.41
CA ALA A 179 -11.99 -0.32 14.00
C ALA A 179 -10.68 0.24 13.44
N LYS A 180 -9.63 0.22 14.28
CA LYS A 180 -8.36 0.85 13.94
C LYS A 180 -7.63 -0.07 12.99
N GLU A 181 -7.69 0.24 11.69
CA GLU A 181 -6.86 -0.44 10.70
C GLU A 181 -5.38 -0.28 11.09
N ARG A 182 -4.71 -1.42 11.28
CA ARG A 182 -3.27 -1.49 11.54
C ARG A 182 -2.61 -2.07 10.31
N PRO A 183 -2.10 -1.24 9.38
CA PRO A 183 -1.43 -1.74 8.21
C PRO A 183 -0.18 -2.52 8.62
N ALA A 184 0.07 -3.65 7.96
CA ALA A 184 1.19 -4.55 8.24
C ALA A 184 2.55 -3.98 7.79
N SER A 185 2.55 -2.90 7.01
CA SER A 185 3.74 -2.18 6.56
C SER A 185 3.50 -0.66 6.55
N THR A 186 4.53 0.11 6.21
CA THR A 186 4.42 1.54 5.95
C THR A 186 3.38 1.78 4.86
N TYR A 187 2.48 2.71 5.14
CA TYR A 187 1.26 2.96 4.38
C TYR A 187 1.10 4.45 4.11
N LEU A 188 0.75 4.79 2.87
CA LEU A 188 0.24 6.09 2.46
C LEU A 188 -1.12 5.91 1.75
N CYS A 189 -2.12 6.67 2.16
CA CYS A 189 -3.31 6.90 1.36
C CYS A 189 -3.12 8.19 0.59
N ILE A 190 -3.11 8.11 -0.74
CA ILE A 190 -3.02 9.29 -1.61
C ILE A 190 -4.38 9.55 -2.25
N GLU A 191 -4.74 10.82 -2.39
CA GLU A 191 -5.97 11.24 -3.05
C GLU A 191 -5.65 12.08 -4.28
N LEU A 192 -6.28 11.73 -5.39
CA LEU A 192 -6.39 12.56 -6.59
C LEU A 192 -7.80 13.14 -6.64
N ASP A 193 -7.89 14.45 -6.86
CA ASP A 193 -9.17 15.09 -7.10
C ASP A 193 -9.76 14.66 -8.47
N ARG A 194 -11.03 14.99 -8.70
CA ARG A 194 -11.74 14.62 -9.92
C ARG A 194 -11.07 15.17 -11.18
N ASP A 195 -10.63 16.42 -11.13
CA ASP A 195 -10.01 17.07 -12.30
C ASP A 195 -8.67 16.40 -12.67
N ALA A 196 -7.88 15.97 -11.69
CA ALA A 196 -6.65 15.21 -11.89
C ALA A 196 -6.93 13.82 -12.48
N LEU A 197 -8.03 13.19 -12.04
CA LEU A 197 -8.47 11.90 -12.56
C LEU A 197 -8.92 12.02 -14.02
N ASP A 198 -9.73 13.03 -14.34
CA ASP A 198 -10.18 13.32 -15.70
C ASP A 198 -8.98 13.63 -16.62
N GLU A 199 -7.99 14.38 -16.13
CA GLU A 199 -6.75 14.68 -16.86
C GLU A 199 -5.93 13.40 -17.14
N LEU A 200 -5.77 12.50 -16.14
CA LEU A 200 -5.08 11.21 -16.30
C LEU A 200 -5.77 10.25 -17.27
N GLN A 201 -7.09 10.34 -17.40
CA GLN A 201 -7.88 9.51 -18.32
C GLN A 201 -7.94 10.08 -19.75
N SER A 202 -7.66 11.38 -19.91
CA SER A 202 -7.66 12.06 -21.21
C SER A 202 -6.43 11.73 -22.07
N GLU A 203 -6.42 12.19 -23.33
CA GLU A 203 -5.24 12.10 -24.21
C GLU A 203 -4.01 12.81 -23.63
N GLN A 204 -4.19 13.86 -22.81
CA GLN A 204 -3.09 14.53 -22.10
C GLN A 204 -2.47 13.65 -21.02
N GLY A 205 -3.22 12.73 -20.40
CA GLY A 205 -2.72 11.78 -19.40
C GLY A 205 -2.02 10.55 -19.98
N GLN A 206 -1.99 10.39 -21.31
CA GLN A 206 -1.42 9.21 -21.96
C GLN A 206 0.12 9.25 -22.04
N SER A 207 0.73 10.43 -22.01
CA SER A 207 2.19 10.57 -21.92
C SER A 207 2.69 10.21 -20.53
N ASP A 208 3.83 9.53 -20.44
CA ASP A 208 4.47 9.23 -19.15
C ASP A 208 4.91 10.52 -18.43
N GLU A 209 5.33 11.57 -19.15
CA GLU A 209 5.73 12.85 -18.54
C GLU A 209 4.55 13.59 -17.90
N ASP A 210 3.40 13.61 -18.56
CA ASP A 210 2.19 14.25 -18.05
C ASP A 210 1.61 13.49 -16.86
N ALA A 211 1.57 12.16 -16.93
CA ALA A 211 1.13 11.34 -15.80
C ALA A 211 2.03 11.56 -14.57
N VAL A 212 3.35 11.67 -14.77
CA VAL A 212 4.30 12.01 -13.71
C VAL A 212 3.98 13.37 -13.11
N ARG A 213 3.82 14.41 -13.94
CA ARG A 213 3.48 15.78 -13.49
C ARG A 213 2.19 15.78 -12.67
N ILE A 214 1.11 15.19 -13.19
CA ILE A 214 -0.20 15.18 -12.53
C ILE A 214 -0.13 14.48 -11.18
N VAL A 215 0.44 13.27 -11.12
CA VAL A 215 0.52 12.51 -9.86
C VAL A 215 1.44 13.21 -8.86
N ARG A 216 2.56 13.76 -9.31
CA ARG A 216 3.52 14.48 -8.47
C ARG A 216 2.88 15.71 -7.81
N ASP A 217 2.19 16.52 -8.60
CA ASP A 217 1.73 17.84 -8.15
C ASP A 217 0.36 17.75 -7.46
N ARG A 218 -0.49 16.80 -7.85
CA ARG A 218 -1.90 16.76 -7.45
C ARG A 218 -2.26 15.60 -6.53
N ALA A 219 -1.43 14.56 -6.39
CA ALA A 219 -1.69 13.50 -5.41
C ALA A 219 -1.35 13.97 -3.99
N ARG A 220 -2.36 14.09 -3.14
CA ARG A 220 -2.21 14.55 -1.74
C ARG A 220 -2.20 13.36 -0.79
N VAL A 221 -1.35 13.38 0.23
CA VAL A 221 -1.33 12.34 1.26
C VAL A 221 -2.44 12.62 2.28
N VAL A 222 -3.51 11.82 2.25
CA VAL A 222 -4.70 11.96 3.12
C VAL A 222 -4.75 10.96 4.26
N GLY A 223 -3.91 9.93 4.22
CA GLY A 223 -3.78 8.93 5.28
C GLY A 223 -2.36 8.38 5.33
N LYS A 224 -1.90 7.95 6.51
CA LYS A 224 -0.53 7.47 6.69
C LYS A 224 -0.39 6.59 7.93
N SER A 225 0.48 5.58 7.86
CA SER A 225 0.95 4.81 9.00
C SER A 225 2.42 4.49 8.83
N TYR A 226 3.20 4.64 9.91
CA TYR A 226 4.66 4.45 9.94
C TYR A 226 5.48 5.27 8.92
N ALA A 227 4.85 6.20 8.18
CA ALA A 227 5.48 6.97 7.12
C ALA A 227 6.70 7.79 7.60
N HIS A 228 6.62 8.42 8.78
CA HIS A 228 7.75 9.19 9.33
C HIS A 228 9.00 8.34 9.53
N ALA A 229 8.85 7.05 9.88
CA ALA A 229 9.97 6.14 10.09
C ALA A 229 10.65 5.75 8.77
N LEU A 230 9.87 5.61 7.69
CA LEU A 230 10.41 5.29 6.38
C LEU A 230 11.06 6.51 5.70
N PHE A 231 10.37 7.65 5.72
CA PHE A 231 10.77 8.84 4.96
C PHE A 231 11.62 9.84 5.75
N GLY A 232 11.75 9.69 7.06
CA GLY A 232 12.59 10.58 7.89
C GLY A 232 12.01 11.97 8.14
N PHE A 233 10.81 12.29 7.65
CA PHE A 233 10.17 13.60 7.86
C PHE A 233 8.69 13.51 8.27
N LEU A 234 8.17 14.62 8.78
CA LEU A 234 6.78 14.74 9.24
C LEU A 234 5.85 15.18 8.09
N PHE A 235 4.73 14.46 7.97
CA PHE A 235 3.68 14.74 6.99
C PHE A 235 2.64 15.67 7.60
N ASP A 236 2.32 16.76 6.91
CA ASP A 236 1.22 17.67 7.23
C ASP A 236 0.02 17.49 6.28
N ALA A 237 -1.07 18.24 6.52
CA ALA A 237 -2.29 18.18 5.70
C ALA A 237 -2.11 18.72 4.26
N THR A 238 -0.96 19.31 3.94
CA THR A 238 -0.64 19.85 2.61
C THR A 238 0.36 19.01 1.84
N THR A 239 0.84 17.91 2.43
CA THR A 239 1.90 17.09 1.85
C THR A 239 1.43 16.39 0.57
N THR A 240 2.11 16.66 -0.54
CA THR A 240 1.91 16.00 -1.83
C THR A 240 2.93 14.88 -2.05
N LEU A 241 2.67 13.99 -3.00
CA LEU A 241 3.69 13.02 -3.43
C LEU A 241 4.93 13.70 -4.00
N GLY A 242 4.80 14.85 -4.66
CA GLY A 242 5.94 15.64 -5.13
C GLY A 242 6.90 16.00 -4.00
N ARG A 243 6.37 16.48 -2.86
CA ARG A 243 7.21 16.73 -1.69
C ARG A 243 7.87 15.46 -1.17
N VAL A 244 7.15 14.34 -1.11
CA VAL A 244 7.73 13.04 -0.70
C VAL A 244 8.91 12.65 -1.59
N VAL A 245 8.78 12.85 -2.91
CA VAL A 245 9.83 12.59 -3.89
C VAL A 245 11.01 13.53 -3.71
N ASP A 246 10.76 14.81 -3.45
CA ASP A 246 11.81 15.83 -3.25
C ASP A 246 12.65 15.55 -2.01
N GLU A 247 12.00 15.30 -0.87
CA GLU A 247 12.68 14.95 0.38
C GLU A 247 13.50 13.66 0.21
N TRP A 248 12.94 12.64 -0.43
CA TRP A 248 13.67 11.40 -0.70
C TRP A 248 14.90 11.62 -1.61
N THR A 249 14.75 12.45 -2.64
CA THR A 249 15.83 12.74 -3.59
C THR A 249 16.97 13.51 -2.93
N ALA A 250 16.65 14.40 -1.99
CA ALA A 250 17.64 15.12 -1.19
C ALA A 250 18.49 14.17 -0.33
N ASP A 251 17.89 13.11 0.21
CA ASP A 251 18.58 12.11 1.05
C ASP A 251 19.33 11.03 0.24
N HIS A 252 19.09 10.91 -1.08
CA HIS A 252 19.67 9.86 -1.93
C HIS A 252 20.37 10.43 -3.18
N PRO A 253 21.41 11.27 -3.02
CA PRO A 253 22.13 11.84 -4.15
C PRO A 253 22.81 10.74 -4.97
N GLY A 254 22.39 10.56 -6.23
CA GLY A 254 22.97 9.58 -7.16
C GLY A 254 22.12 8.33 -7.44
N ALA A 255 20.95 8.18 -6.80
CA ALA A 255 20.03 7.05 -7.03
C ALA A 255 19.22 7.12 -8.35
N GLY A 256 19.57 8.03 -9.28
CA GLY A 256 18.92 8.17 -10.58
C GLY A 256 19.46 9.34 -11.40
N SER A 257 19.25 9.27 -12.73
CA SER A 257 19.47 10.39 -13.68
C SER A 257 18.60 11.61 -13.27
N PRO A 258 18.96 12.86 -13.60
CA PRO A 258 18.43 14.07 -12.93
C PRO A 258 16.92 14.38 -13.08
N ALA A 259 16.08 13.49 -13.61
CA ALA A 259 14.69 13.78 -13.92
C ALA A 259 13.67 13.15 -12.95
N LEU A 260 13.83 11.91 -12.49
CA LEU A 260 12.83 11.23 -11.64
C LEU A 260 13.34 9.92 -11.00
N PRO A 261 13.01 9.63 -9.73
CA PRO A 261 13.29 8.31 -9.13
C PRO A 261 12.51 7.18 -9.79
N ALA A 262 13.18 6.04 -10.04
CA ALA A 262 12.57 4.88 -10.70
C ALA A 262 11.34 4.33 -9.95
N TRP A 263 11.40 4.28 -8.61
CA TRP A 263 10.28 3.82 -7.77
C TRP A 263 9.04 4.67 -7.97
N PHE A 264 9.21 5.98 -8.15
CA PHE A 264 8.11 6.90 -8.34
C PHE A 264 7.52 6.74 -9.75
N GLY A 265 8.36 6.57 -10.77
CA GLY A 265 7.89 6.21 -12.11
C GLY A 265 7.06 4.92 -12.14
N SER A 266 7.47 3.89 -11.40
CA SER A 266 6.68 2.66 -11.21
C SER A 266 5.35 2.92 -10.52
N LEU A 267 5.34 3.74 -9.45
CA LEU A 267 4.12 4.13 -8.76
C LEU A 267 3.14 4.89 -9.67
N VAL A 268 3.63 5.82 -10.50
CA VAL A 268 2.80 6.57 -11.46
C VAL A 268 2.11 5.64 -12.44
N LYS A 269 2.79 4.60 -12.95
CA LYS A 269 2.17 3.59 -13.81
C LYS A 269 1.01 2.87 -13.11
N GLN A 270 1.18 2.52 -11.82
CA GLN A 270 0.15 1.89 -10.99
C GLN A 270 -1.05 2.80 -10.79
N VAL A 271 -0.79 4.07 -10.45
CA VAL A 271 -1.84 5.09 -10.30
C VAL A 271 -2.64 5.25 -11.60
N ARG A 272 -1.96 5.36 -12.74
CA ARG A 272 -2.61 5.49 -14.06
C ARG A 272 -3.43 4.26 -14.43
N ALA A 273 -2.93 3.06 -14.15
CA ALA A 273 -3.67 1.82 -14.40
C ALA A 273 -4.98 1.80 -13.60
N VAL A 274 -4.92 2.11 -12.30
CA VAL A 274 -6.10 2.13 -11.43
C VAL A 274 -7.07 3.25 -11.82
N ALA A 275 -6.56 4.44 -12.15
CA ALA A 275 -7.36 5.53 -12.69
C ALA A 275 -8.14 5.11 -13.95
N ALA A 276 -7.57 4.26 -14.80
CA ALA A 276 -8.24 3.72 -15.98
C ALA A 276 -9.17 2.51 -15.69
N GLY A 277 -9.42 2.17 -14.41
CA GLY A 277 -10.22 1.01 -14.02
C GLY A 277 -9.53 -0.34 -14.29
N LYS A 278 -8.20 -0.36 -14.45
CA LYS A 278 -7.42 -1.57 -14.72
C LYS A 278 -6.64 -1.99 -13.48
N ILE A 279 -6.43 -3.30 -13.36
CA ILE A 279 -5.47 -3.87 -12.39
C ILE A 279 -4.13 -3.94 -13.11
N GLN A 280 -3.07 -3.41 -12.50
CA GLN A 280 -1.73 -3.56 -13.05
C GLN A 280 -1.24 -5.01 -12.85
N GLU A 281 -1.11 -5.75 -13.94
CA GLU A 281 -0.71 -7.17 -13.91
C GLU A 281 0.74 -7.38 -13.47
N LYS A 282 1.61 -6.39 -13.69
CA LYS A 282 3.04 -6.46 -13.38
C LYS A 282 3.52 -5.16 -12.77
N VAL A 283 4.07 -5.24 -11.56
CA VAL A 283 4.72 -4.12 -10.89
C VAL A 283 6.20 -4.13 -11.31
N ASP A 284 6.70 -3.00 -11.80
CA ASP A 284 8.12 -2.89 -12.16
C ASP A 284 8.98 -3.04 -10.91
N TRP A 285 10.08 -3.79 -11.01
CA TRP A 285 11.07 -3.87 -9.94
C TRP A 285 11.81 -2.54 -9.82
N ALA A 286 11.25 -1.64 -9.02
CA ALA A 286 11.74 -0.28 -8.82
C ALA A 286 11.70 0.04 -7.32
N PRO A 287 12.70 -0.43 -6.56
CA PRO A 287 12.70 -0.27 -5.11
C PRO A 287 12.88 1.19 -4.70
N TYR A 288 12.11 1.59 -3.69
CA TYR A 288 12.31 2.82 -2.92
C TYR A 288 13.66 2.82 -2.18
N ARG A 289 14.04 1.65 -1.66
CA ARG A 289 15.34 1.38 -1.03
C ARG A 289 15.72 -0.06 -1.33
N ALA A 290 16.99 -0.31 -1.63
CA ALA A 290 17.53 -1.65 -1.79
C ALA A 290 18.79 -1.80 -0.92
N GLU A 291 18.79 -2.80 -0.06
CA GLU A 291 19.91 -3.26 0.75
C GLU A 291 20.12 -4.77 0.46
N PRO A 292 21.30 -5.35 0.76
CA PRO A 292 21.49 -6.79 0.60
C PRO A 292 20.42 -7.59 1.33
N GLY A 293 19.72 -8.50 0.62
CA GLY A 293 18.62 -9.30 1.16
C GLY A 293 17.26 -8.60 1.36
N GLU A 294 17.15 -7.28 1.17
CA GLU A 294 15.90 -6.54 1.38
C GLU A 294 15.72 -5.36 0.40
N ALA A 295 14.58 -5.31 -0.25
CA ALA A 295 14.17 -4.20 -1.11
C ALA A 295 12.77 -3.73 -0.74
N ILE A 296 12.60 -2.44 -0.50
CA ILE A 296 11.29 -1.85 -0.21
C ILE A 296 10.67 -1.38 -1.52
N ILE A 297 9.51 -1.92 -1.90
CA ILE A 297 8.84 -1.59 -3.18
C ILE A 297 7.48 -0.93 -2.89
N PRO A 298 7.19 0.24 -3.49
CA PRO A 298 5.86 0.85 -3.41
C PRO A 298 4.87 0.10 -4.30
N PHE A 299 3.72 -0.24 -3.73
CA PHE A 299 2.66 -1.00 -4.37
C PHE A 299 1.28 -0.42 -4.06
N VAL A 300 0.46 -0.20 -5.09
CA VAL A 300 -0.95 0.19 -4.93
C VAL A 300 -1.77 -1.06 -4.64
N ALA A 301 -2.15 -1.25 -3.38
CA ALA A 301 -2.87 -2.44 -2.91
C ALA A 301 -4.40 -2.31 -2.98
N GLY A 302 -4.90 -1.09 -3.15
CA GLY A 302 -6.34 -0.85 -3.20
C GLY A 302 -6.69 0.57 -3.61
N SER A 303 -7.95 0.77 -3.94
CA SER A 303 -8.49 2.07 -4.32
C SER A 303 -9.95 2.20 -3.94
N ARG A 304 -10.41 3.43 -3.70
CA ARG A 304 -11.82 3.76 -3.56
C ARG A 304 -12.13 5.13 -4.15
N THR A 305 -13.31 5.27 -4.72
CA THR A 305 -13.85 6.57 -5.10
C THR A 305 -14.34 7.29 -3.84
N VAL A 306 -14.03 8.57 -3.72
CA VAL A 306 -14.52 9.45 -2.65
C VAL A 306 -15.88 10.00 -3.06
N PRO A 307 -17.00 9.56 -2.47
CA PRO A 307 -18.33 9.88 -3.00
C PRO A 307 -18.66 11.38 -3.02
N SER A 308 -18.12 12.15 -2.07
CA SER A 308 -18.40 13.58 -1.93
C SER A 308 -17.67 14.46 -2.96
N THR A 309 -16.51 14.04 -3.43
CA THR A 309 -15.67 14.84 -4.36
C THR A 309 -15.58 14.20 -5.74
N GLY A 310 -15.95 12.92 -5.89
CA GLY A 310 -15.68 12.14 -7.09
C GLY A 310 -14.19 11.83 -7.28
N GLY A 311 -13.33 12.14 -6.30
CA GLY A 311 -11.90 11.87 -6.35
C GLY A 311 -11.58 10.38 -6.17
N LEU A 312 -10.31 10.04 -6.37
CA LEU A 312 -9.79 8.68 -6.24
C LEU A 312 -8.78 8.62 -5.09
N GLN A 313 -9.07 7.79 -4.10
CA GLN A 313 -8.11 7.43 -3.04
C GLN A 313 -7.43 6.10 -3.38
N LEU A 314 -6.11 6.06 -3.20
CA LEU A 314 -5.25 4.92 -3.51
C LEU A 314 -4.45 4.55 -2.27
N HIS A 315 -4.44 3.27 -1.93
CA HIS A 315 -3.73 2.71 -0.79
C HIS A 315 -2.36 2.21 -1.24
N VAL A 316 -1.32 2.96 -0.91
CA VAL A 316 0.07 2.68 -1.28
C VAL A 316 0.81 2.05 -0.09
N TYR A 317 1.27 0.83 -0.27
CA TYR A 317 2.10 0.11 0.69
C TYR A 317 3.55 0.10 0.24
N PHE A 318 4.46 0.33 1.18
CA PHE A 318 5.89 0.17 0.96
C PHE A 318 6.28 -1.20 1.51
N MET A 319 6.28 -2.22 0.66
CA MET A 319 6.44 -3.61 1.09
C MET A 319 7.92 -4.00 1.08
N PRO A 320 8.45 -4.53 2.20
CA PRO A 320 9.74 -5.21 2.17
C PRO A 320 9.59 -6.50 1.37
N MET A 321 10.38 -6.61 0.32
CA MET A 321 10.46 -7.75 -0.57
C MET A 321 11.90 -8.23 -0.53
N SER A 322 12.13 -9.51 -0.27
CA SER A 322 13.43 -10.08 -0.56
C SER A 322 13.58 -10.10 -2.08
N PRO A 323 14.59 -9.43 -2.67
CA PRO A 323 14.92 -9.69 -4.07
C PRO A 323 15.09 -11.19 -4.24
N ARG A 324 14.55 -11.75 -5.32
CA ARG A 324 14.86 -13.14 -5.65
C ARG A 324 16.40 -13.23 -5.70
N PRO A 325 17.02 -14.19 -5.00
CA PRO A 325 18.45 -14.44 -5.13
C PRO A 325 18.77 -14.58 -6.61
N VAL A 326 19.57 -13.65 -7.17
CA VAL A 326 20.01 -13.72 -8.56
C VAL A 326 21.23 -14.64 -8.56
N PRO A 327 21.16 -15.84 -9.16
CA PRO A 327 22.31 -16.74 -9.22
C PRO A 327 23.47 -16.07 -9.94
N VAL A 328 24.70 -16.29 -9.47
CA VAL A 328 25.92 -15.72 -10.08
C VAL A 328 26.05 -16.11 -11.55
N VAL A 329 25.57 -17.30 -11.92
CA VAL A 329 25.58 -17.80 -13.31
C VAL A 329 24.74 -16.96 -14.27
N GLU A 330 23.75 -16.20 -13.79
CA GLU A 330 22.94 -15.31 -14.63
C GLU A 330 23.66 -13.99 -14.95
N ARG A 331 24.70 -13.63 -14.20
CA ARG A 331 25.40 -12.32 -14.30
C ARG A 331 26.89 -12.42 -14.59
N MET A 332 27.53 -13.56 -14.31
CA MET A 332 28.96 -13.75 -14.55
C MET A 332 29.30 -13.58 -16.03
N ILE A 333 30.53 -13.18 -16.31
CA ILE A 333 31.16 -13.29 -17.63
C ILE A 333 31.61 -14.75 -17.77
N PRO A 334 30.98 -15.56 -18.65
CA PRO A 334 31.36 -16.97 -18.81
C PRO A 334 32.80 -17.13 -19.32
N LEU A 335 33.46 -18.24 -18.96
CA LEU A 335 34.86 -18.49 -19.31
C LEU A 335 35.15 -18.38 -20.81
N ASP A 336 34.24 -18.87 -21.66
CA ASP A 336 34.39 -18.89 -23.12
C ASP A 336 34.36 -17.49 -23.77
N VAL A 337 33.77 -16.51 -23.10
CA VAL A 337 33.76 -15.10 -23.53
C VAL A 337 34.68 -14.21 -22.70
N MET A 338 35.26 -14.74 -21.61
CA MET A 338 36.16 -14.02 -20.73
C MET A 338 37.50 -13.78 -21.40
N PHE A 339 37.94 -12.51 -21.46
CA PHE A 339 39.30 -12.18 -21.89
C PHE A 339 40.31 -12.55 -20.81
N HIS A 340 41.01 -13.68 -20.98
CA HIS A 340 41.93 -14.24 -19.99
C HIS A 340 43.21 -14.78 -20.63
N ARG A 341 44.17 -15.15 -19.78
CA ARG A 341 45.41 -15.84 -20.17
C ARG A 341 45.59 -17.11 -19.35
N ASN A 342 45.92 -18.22 -20.03
CA ASN A 342 46.29 -19.46 -19.37
C ASN A 342 47.81 -19.61 -19.34
N LEU A 343 48.38 -19.57 -18.15
CA LEU A 343 49.83 -19.64 -17.91
C LEU A 343 50.42 -21.03 -18.14
N ALA A 344 49.59 -22.08 -18.15
CA ALA A 344 50.04 -23.42 -18.52
C ALA A 344 50.23 -23.55 -20.05
N GLU A 345 49.50 -22.76 -20.83
CA GLU A 345 49.60 -22.73 -22.30
C GLU A 345 50.60 -21.68 -22.78
N THR A 346 50.56 -20.49 -22.19
CA THR A 346 51.47 -19.38 -22.48
C THR A 346 52.19 -18.98 -21.20
N PRO A 347 53.41 -19.51 -20.94
CA PRO A 347 54.16 -19.21 -19.74
C PRO A 347 54.38 -17.71 -19.53
N GLY A 348 54.30 -17.24 -18.28
CA GLY A 348 54.31 -15.81 -17.96
C GLY A 348 55.60 -15.06 -18.34
N ASP A 349 56.72 -15.77 -18.48
CA ASP A 349 58.01 -15.25 -18.96
C ASP A 349 58.05 -15.04 -20.49
N THR A 350 57.03 -15.54 -21.20
CA THR A 350 56.87 -15.29 -22.65
C THR A 350 55.90 -14.14 -22.94
N ILE A 351 55.08 -13.72 -21.98
CA ILE A 351 54.09 -12.65 -22.15
C ILE A 351 54.74 -11.30 -21.84
N LYS A 352 55.02 -10.51 -22.89
CA LYS A 352 55.57 -9.16 -22.74
C LYS A 352 54.52 -8.18 -22.21
N LEU A 353 54.90 -7.35 -21.25
CA LEU A 353 53.97 -6.42 -20.57
C LEU A 353 53.41 -5.35 -21.51
N LEU A 354 54.23 -4.83 -22.42
CA LEU A 354 53.78 -3.82 -23.39
C LEU A 354 52.75 -4.39 -24.37
N ASP A 355 52.92 -5.63 -24.79
CA ASP A 355 52.00 -6.31 -25.71
C ASP A 355 50.68 -6.60 -24.98
N LEU A 356 50.74 -7.13 -23.75
CA LEU A 356 49.55 -7.36 -22.93
C LEU A 356 48.78 -6.04 -22.67
N ARG A 357 49.49 -4.95 -22.37
CA ARG A 357 48.88 -3.62 -22.17
C ARG A 357 48.18 -3.12 -23.44
N ALA A 358 48.82 -3.25 -24.60
CA ALA A 358 48.23 -2.83 -25.88
C ALA A 358 46.99 -3.67 -26.21
N GLU A 359 47.01 -4.97 -25.91
CA GLU A 359 45.87 -5.85 -26.11
C GLU A 359 44.70 -5.54 -25.17
N MET A 360 44.99 -5.25 -23.89
CA MET A 360 43.99 -4.78 -22.93
C MET A 360 43.30 -3.51 -23.43
N GLU A 361 44.07 -2.55 -23.95
CA GLU A 361 43.53 -1.30 -24.51
C GLU A 361 42.69 -1.55 -25.76
N ALA A 362 43.17 -2.39 -26.69
CA ALA A 362 42.44 -2.76 -27.90
C ALA A 362 41.09 -3.45 -27.61
N ASN A 363 41.01 -4.20 -26.52
CA ASN A 363 39.79 -4.89 -26.09
C ASN A 363 38.96 -4.10 -25.06
N ALA A 364 39.32 -2.83 -24.81
CA ALA A 364 38.68 -1.98 -23.79
C ALA A 364 38.58 -2.64 -22.40
N ARG A 365 39.63 -3.38 -22.01
CA ARG A 365 39.71 -4.08 -20.71
C ARG A 365 40.70 -3.38 -19.78
N SER A 366 40.31 -3.26 -18.51
CA SER A 366 41.16 -2.69 -17.45
C SER A 366 41.87 -3.74 -16.61
N ARG A 367 41.51 -5.02 -16.77
CA ARG A 367 41.98 -6.16 -15.97
C ARG A 367 41.94 -7.46 -16.78
N VAL A 368 42.86 -8.37 -16.49
CA VAL A 368 43.00 -9.68 -17.16
C VAL A 368 43.17 -10.78 -16.11
N PRO A 369 42.22 -11.71 -16.01
CA PRO A 369 42.38 -12.97 -15.30
C PRO A 369 43.53 -13.81 -15.84
N MET A 370 44.36 -14.31 -14.93
CA MET A 370 45.48 -15.19 -15.23
C MET A 370 45.21 -16.55 -14.58
N LEU A 371 44.97 -17.54 -15.43
CA LEU A 371 44.62 -18.90 -15.05
C LEU A 371 45.87 -19.79 -15.09
N GLY A 372 45.94 -20.79 -14.23
CA GLY A 372 47.00 -21.80 -14.23
C GLY A 372 46.55 -23.11 -14.86
N GLU A 373 47.25 -24.18 -14.47
CA GLU A 373 46.87 -25.56 -14.84
C GLU A 373 45.40 -25.84 -14.54
N GLU A 374 44.75 -26.58 -15.43
CA GLU A 374 43.33 -26.98 -15.33
C GLU A 374 42.35 -25.79 -15.21
N GLY A 375 42.77 -24.58 -15.63
CA GLY A 375 41.90 -23.40 -15.61
C GLY A 375 41.67 -22.81 -14.22
N ARG A 376 42.54 -23.11 -13.25
CA ARG A 376 42.46 -22.58 -11.87
C ARG A 376 42.83 -21.10 -11.82
N ALA A 377 42.10 -20.31 -11.05
CA ALA A 377 42.45 -18.90 -10.85
C ALA A 377 43.80 -18.76 -10.13
N ARG A 378 44.71 -17.93 -10.66
CA ARG A 378 46.00 -17.62 -10.01
C ARG A 378 46.08 -16.19 -9.53
N PHE A 379 45.77 -15.22 -10.40
CA PHE A 379 45.81 -13.79 -10.08
C PHE A 379 45.06 -12.97 -11.14
N ILE A 380 44.87 -11.68 -10.87
CA ILE A 380 44.30 -10.71 -11.81
C ILE A 380 45.31 -9.59 -12.01
N VAL A 381 45.67 -9.34 -13.27
CA VAL A 381 46.55 -8.23 -13.63
C VAL A 381 45.72 -7.03 -14.01
N HIS A 382 45.84 -5.94 -13.23
CA HIS A 382 45.22 -4.66 -13.54
C HIS A 382 46.14 -3.84 -14.44
N ARG A 383 45.56 -3.04 -15.36
CA ARG A 383 46.34 -2.15 -16.23
C ARG A 383 47.21 -1.18 -15.43
N SER A 384 46.70 -0.67 -14.32
CA SER A 384 47.44 0.21 -13.41
C SER A 384 48.64 -0.47 -12.76
N MET A 385 48.60 -1.79 -12.53
CA MET A 385 49.75 -2.55 -12.02
C MET A 385 50.86 -2.60 -13.06
N ILE A 386 50.51 -2.85 -14.34
CA ILE A 386 51.47 -2.83 -15.45
C ILE A 386 52.08 -1.44 -15.59
N ASP A 387 51.25 -0.40 -15.64
CA ASP A 387 51.71 0.99 -15.79
C ASP A 387 52.66 1.39 -14.64
N ALA A 388 52.28 1.11 -13.38
CA ALA A 388 53.10 1.41 -12.22
C ALA A 388 54.43 0.65 -12.22
N PHE A 389 54.40 -0.63 -12.58
CA PHE A 389 55.59 -1.47 -12.66
C PHE A 389 56.58 -1.01 -13.74
N LEU A 390 56.08 -0.68 -14.94
CA LEU A 390 56.90 -0.17 -16.04
C LEU A 390 57.58 1.15 -15.68
N VAL A 391 56.84 2.10 -15.08
CA VAL A 391 57.38 3.39 -14.65
C VAL A 391 58.47 3.20 -13.59
N ARG A 392 58.24 2.34 -12.61
CA ARG A 392 59.21 2.04 -11.54
C ARG A 392 60.48 1.38 -12.08
N SER A 393 60.33 0.43 -13.00
CA SER A 393 61.44 -0.29 -13.64
C SER A 393 62.29 0.65 -14.48
N LEU A 394 61.67 1.62 -15.16
CA LEU A 394 62.39 2.66 -15.90
C LEU A 394 63.12 3.65 -14.99
N ALA A 395 62.55 3.99 -13.83
CA ALA A 395 63.16 4.92 -12.89
C ALA A 395 64.39 4.34 -12.15
N THR A 396 64.49 3.02 -12.06
CA THR A 396 65.58 2.31 -11.35
C THR A 396 66.71 1.87 -12.28
N ALA A 397 66.51 1.91 -13.59
CA ALA A 397 67.49 1.47 -14.58
C ALA A 397 68.37 2.64 -15.07
N ASN A 398 69.69 2.53 -14.87
CA ASN A 398 70.68 3.44 -15.45
C ASN A 398 70.67 3.34 -17.00
N SER A 399 71.03 4.43 -17.70
CA SER A 399 70.79 4.79 -19.12
C SER A 399 70.91 3.76 -20.28
N GLU A 400 71.15 2.47 -20.05
CA GLU A 400 71.00 1.39 -21.04
C GLU A 400 69.57 0.78 -21.08
N ALA A 401 68.64 1.35 -20.30
CA ALA A 401 67.35 0.79 -19.90
C ALA A 401 66.22 0.66 -20.95
N MET A 402 66.32 1.36 -22.09
CA MET A 402 65.18 1.45 -23.02
C MET A 402 64.95 0.14 -23.79
N THR A 403 66.00 -0.66 -23.98
CA THR A 403 65.91 -2.03 -24.53
C THR A 403 65.27 -2.98 -23.51
N THR A 404 65.54 -2.78 -22.21
CA THR A 404 65.08 -3.64 -21.11
C THR A 404 63.57 -3.55 -20.86
N ALA A 405 62.96 -2.36 -21.05
CA ALA A 405 61.52 -2.18 -20.81
C ALA A 405 60.63 -2.94 -21.81
N ARG A 406 61.12 -3.15 -23.04
CA ARG A 406 60.43 -3.99 -24.04
C ARG A 406 60.51 -5.47 -23.70
N ASP A 407 61.48 -5.85 -22.87
CA ASP A 407 61.69 -7.23 -22.50
C ASP A 407 60.98 -7.67 -21.23
N LEU A 408 60.46 -6.74 -20.43
CA LEU A 408 59.72 -7.02 -19.21
C LEU A 408 58.47 -7.86 -19.48
N THR A 409 58.30 -8.88 -18.65
CA THR A 409 57.30 -9.93 -18.79
C THR A 409 56.29 -9.92 -17.66
N VAL A 410 55.19 -10.68 -17.83
CA VAL A 410 54.25 -10.95 -16.74
C VAL A 410 54.94 -11.66 -15.57
N HIS A 411 55.91 -12.55 -15.83
CA HIS A 411 56.69 -13.16 -14.76
C HIS A 411 57.43 -12.12 -13.90
N ASP A 412 58.11 -11.15 -14.54
CA ASP A 412 58.84 -10.09 -13.84
C ASP A 412 57.92 -9.24 -12.95
N LEU A 413 56.69 -8.96 -13.42
CA LEU A 413 55.67 -8.25 -12.65
C LEU A 413 55.26 -9.03 -11.38
N LEU A 414 55.17 -10.35 -11.47
CA LEU A 414 54.65 -11.21 -10.40
C LEU A 414 55.69 -11.52 -9.32
N VAL A 415 56.98 -11.56 -9.69
CA VAL A 415 58.07 -11.79 -8.75
C VAL A 415 58.58 -10.49 -8.11
N ASP A 416 58.06 -9.33 -8.51
CA ASP A 416 58.40 -8.04 -7.90
C ASP A 416 57.96 -8.02 -6.42
N PRO A 417 58.89 -7.91 -5.46
CA PRO A 417 58.58 -7.89 -4.03
C PRO A 417 57.75 -6.68 -3.60
N THR A 418 57.66 -5.63 -4.41
CA THR A 418 56.82 -4.45 -4.16
C THR A 418 55.40 -4.60 -4.67
N ASN A 419 55.14 -5.58 -5.53
CA ASN A 419 53.80 -6.07 -5.79
C ASN A 419 53.54 -7.16 -4.76
N GLU A 420 53.17 -6.77 -3.53
CA GLU A 420 52.59 -7.75 -2.60
C GLU A 420 51.51 -8.49 -3.37
N THR A 421 51.68 -9.81 -3.52
CA THR A 421 50.75 -10.70 -4.20
C THR A 421 49.55 -10.89 -3.27
N VAL A 422 48.91 -9.79 -2.90
CA VAL A 422 47.69 -9.76 -2.13
C VAL A 422 46.65 -10.39 -3.04
N ARG A 423 46.02 -11.43 -2.54
CA ARG A 423 44.85 -12.07 -3.14
C ARG A 423 43.82 -11.00 -3.49
N THR A 424 43.76 -10.57 -4.74
CA THR A 424 42.90 -9.49 -5.23
C THR A 424 41.51 -9.98 -5.67
N PHE A 425 41.24 -11.27 -5.52
CA PHE A 425 39.99 -11.90 -5.92
C PHE A 425 39.45 -12.83 -4.84
N ALA A 426 38.14 -13.06 -4.89
CA ALA A 426 37.44 -14.09 -4.12
C ALA A 426 36.88 -15.18 -5.05
N VAL A 427 36.37 -16.27 -4.47
CA VAL A 427 35.78 -17.39 -5.22
C VAL A 427 34.39 -17.75 -4.66
N VAL A 428 33.49 -18.19 -5.54
CA VAL A 428 32.16 -18.68 -5.19
C VAL A 428 31.73 -19.87 -6.07
N ASP A 429 30.78 -20.65 -5.56
CA ASP A 429 30.14 -21.76 -6.26
C ASP A 429 29.10 -21.25 -7.29
N PRO A 430 28.79 -21.98 -8.38
CA PRO A 430 27.83 -21.52 -9.39
C PRO A 430 26.38 -21.43 -8.87
N SER A 431 26.07 -22.12 -7.78
CA SER A 431 24.77 -22.01 -7.08
C SER A 431 24.68 -20.79 -6.15
N ALA A 432 25.79 -20.07 -5.93
CA ALA A 432 25.78 -18.86 -5.13
C ALA A 432 24.91 -17.77 -5.79
N ASP A 433 24.40 -16.86 -4.98
CA ASP A 433 23.73 -15.65 -5.47
C ASP A 433 24.66 -14.42 -5.46
N MET A 434 24.19 -13.34 -6.07
CA MET A 434 24.94 -12.08 -6.14
C MET A 434 25.21 -11.46 -4.76
N ASP A 435 24.37 -11.69 -3.74
CA ASP A 435 24.60 -11.15 -2.40
C ASP A 435 25.76 -11.90 -1.71
N GLN A 436 25.80 -13.22 -1.85
CA GLN A 436 26.90 -14.06 -1.39
C GLN A 436 28.21 -13.68 -2.08
N ALA A 437 28.19 -13.44 -3.39
CA ALA A 437 29.36 -12.99 -4.15
C ALA A 437 29.86 -11.61 -3.69
N LEU A 438 28.95 -10.67 -3.40
CA LEU A 438 29.31 -9.35 -2.86
C LEU A 438 29.87 -9.46 -1.44
N ALA A 439 29.31 -10.34 -0.60
CA ALA A 439 29.79 -10.57 0.76
C ALA A 439 31.24 -11.07 0.76
N VAL A 440 31.57 -12.12 -0.01
CA VAL A 440 32.95 -12.62 -0.08
C VAL A 440 33.91 -11.61 -0.72
N MET A 441 33.43 -10.78 -1.66
CA MET A 441 34.24 -9.69 -2.21
C MET A 441 34.60 -8.64 -1.15
N ARG A 442 33.67 -8.32 -0.23
CA ARG A 442 33.92 -7.35 0.85
C ARG A 442 34.84 -7.88 1.95
N ASP A 443 34.84 -9.18 2.17
CA ASP A 443 35.67 -9.84 3.19
C ASP A 443 37.15 -9.91 2.81
N VAL A 444 37.47 -9.76 1.51
CA VAL A 444 38.85 -9.73 1.00
C VAL A 444 39.29 -8.28 0.77
N PRO A 445 40.25 -7.73 1.55
CA PRO A 445 40.69 -6.34 1.41
C PRO A 445 41.15 -6.00 0.00
N GLY A 446 40.55 -4.98 -0.60
CA GLY A 446 40.90 -4.52 -1.95
C GLY A 446 40.41 -5.41 -3.10
N CYS A 447 39.60 -6.44 -2.80
CA CYS A 447 39.03 -7.32 -3.82
C CYS A 447 37.97 -6.60 -4.66
N GLN A 448 38.09 -6.72 -5.98
CA GLN A 448 37.15 -6.12 -6.94
C GLN A 448 36.57 -7.17 -7.91
N ASP A 449 36.93 -8.43 -7.70
CA ASP A 449 36.77 -9.50 -8.66
C ASP A 449 36.44 -10.81 -7.95
N VAL A 450 35.46 -11.54 -8.46
CA VAL A 450 35.05 -12.85 -7.91
C VAL A 450 35.08 -13.86 -9.04
N PHE A 451 35.84 -14.93 -8.90
CA PHE A 451 35.75 -16.07 -9.82
C PHE A 451 34.62 -17.01 -9.38
N VAL A 452 33.83 -17.44 -10.35
CA VAL A 452 32.90 -18.56 -10.17
C VAL A 452 33.66 -19.81 -10.55
N THR A 453 33.85 -20.75 -9.62
CA THR A 453 34.53 -22.03 -9.89
C THR A 453 33.54 -23.18 -9.84
N THR A 454 33.91 -24.35 -10.36
CA THR A 454 32.99 -25.51 -10.46
C THR A 454 32.39 -25.97 -9.13
N ASP A 455 33.04 -25.72 -8.00
CA ASP A 455 32.61 -26.15 -6.65
C ASP A 455 32.77 -25.04 -5.57
N GLY A 456 33.07 -23.81 -6.00
CA GLY A 456 33.32 -22.67 -5.11
C GLY A 456 34.66 -22.67 -4.38
N THR A 457 35.59 -23.56 -4.73
CA THR A 457 36.95 -23.57 -4.17
C THR A 457 37.98 -22.99 -5.14
N GLU A 458 39.11 -22.51 -4.62
CA GLU A 458 40.20 -21.93 -5.43
C GLU A 458 40.98 -22.97 -6.24
N GLN A 459 40.92 -24.24 -5.82
CA GLN A 459 41.64 -25.32 -6.49
C GLN A 459 40.89 -25.86 -7.70
N SER A 460 39.68 -25.37 -7.93
CA SER A 460 38.80 -25.86 -8.98
C SER A 460 38.80 -24.93 -10.19
N ALA A 461 38.43 -25.49 -11.34
CA ALA A 461 38.41 -24.77 -12.60
C ALA A 461 37.43 -23.58 -12.53
N VAL A 462 37.86 -22.43 -13.06
CA VAL A 462 37.01 -21.24 -13.23
C VAL A 462 35.99 -21.53 -14.32
N VAL A 463 34.72 -21.21 -14.06
CA VAL A 463 33.62 -21.29 -15.05
C VAL A 463 33.11 -19.91 -15.47
N GLY A 464 33.38 -18.88 -14.66
CA GLY A 464 33.07 -17.51 -15.01
C GLY A 464 33.66 -16.51 -14.02
N TRP A 465 33.38 -15.23 -14.27
CA TRP A 465 33.99 -14.13 -13.55
C TRP A 465 33.01 -12.98 -13.35
N LEU A 466 32.94 -12.49 -12.12
CA LEU A 466 32.17 -11.34 -11.71
C LEU A 466 33.12 -10.20 -11.35
N THR A 467 32.68 -9.00 -11.67
CA THR A 467 33.41 -7.78 -11.40
C THR A 467 32.57 -6.84 -10.57
N ASN A 468 33.22 -5.99 -9.77
CA ASN A 468 32.54 -4.96 -8.98
C ASN A 468 31.53 -4.09 -9.76
N THR A 469 31.73 -3.89 -11.06
CA THR A 469 30.81 -3.13 -11.93
C THR A 469 29.53 -3.90 -12.28
N LEU A 470 29.47 -5.21 -12.04
CA LEU A 470 28.28 -6.04 -12.27
C LEU A 470 27.36 -6.12 -11.05
N PHE A 471 27.79 -5.56 -9.91
CA PHE A 471 26.99 -5.42 -8.68
C PHE A 471 26.32 -4.05 -8.55
N LEU A 472 26.65 -3.10 -9.43
CA LEU A 472 26.04 -1.79 -9.57
C LEU A 472 24.94 -1.84 -10.63
#